data_AF-A0A843G0N4-F1
#
_entry.id   AF-A0A843G0N4-F1
#
_cell.length_a   1.000
_cell.length_b   1.000
_cell.length_c   1.000
_cell.angle_alpha   90.00
_cell.angle_beta   90.00
_cell.angle_gamma   90.00
#
_symmetry.space_group_name_H-M   'P 1'
#
loop_
_entity.id
_entity.type
_entity.pdbx_description
1 polymer ?
#
loop_
_entity_poly.entity_id
_entity_poly.type
_entity_poly.pdbx_seq_one_letter_code
_entity_poly.pdbx_strand_id
1 'polypeptide(L)'
;MVGYLRKELLGAALGDEPCDIVFRNANVFNPFSCTWELCDFGVKDGIVIGKGDYKGKEETDLGGAKVIPGLIEAHVHIESSLLTPAEYARVILKCGVTTVIADPHE
;
A
#
# COMPACT_ATOMS: atom_id res chain seq x y z
N MET A 1 15.50 -10.66 16.04
CA MET A 1 14.63 -9.51 15.71
C MET A 1 13.49 -9.84 14.73
N VAL A 2 13.54 -10.96 13.97
CA VAL A 2 12.45 -11.35 13.03
C VAL A 2 11.20 -11.92 13.74
N GLY A 3 11.37 -12.50 14.94
CA GLY A 3 10.27 -13.11 15.69
C GLY A 3 9.30 -12.12 16.37
N TYR A 4 9.76 -10.91 16.71
CA TYR A 4 8.92 -9.90 17.36
C TYR A 4 7.95 -9.22 16.38
N LEU A 5 8.42 -8.87 15.18
CA LEU A 5 7.58 -8.28 14.13
C LEU A 5 6.33 -9.10 13.84
N ARG A 6 6.45 -10.44 13.81
CA ARG A 6 5.30 -11.31 13.54
C ARG A 6 4.25 -11.29 14.65
N LYS A 7 4.65 -11.07 15.91
CA LYS A 7 3.70 -11.11 17.04
C LYS A 7 2.78 -9.89 17.04
N GLU A 8 3.34 -8.70 16.81
CA GLU A 8 2.58 -7.45 16.77
C GLU A 8 1.65 -7.41 15.54
N LEU A 9 2.13 -7.88 14.38
CA LEU A 9 1.30 -8.03 13.18
C LEU A 9 0.13 -9.00 13.42
N LEU A 10 0.38 -10.13 14.10
CA LEU A 10 -0.66 -11.10 14.44
C LEU A 10 -1.65 -10.53 15.46
N GLY A 11 -1.17 -9.83 16.50
CA GLY A 11 -2.03 -9.17 17.47
C GLY A 11 -2.93 -8.13 16.81
N ALA A 12 -2.39 -7.33 15.88
CA ALA A 12 -3.17 -6.38 15.10
C ALA A 12 -4.17 -7.07 14.17
N ALA A 13 -3.78 -8.14 13.49
CA ALA A 13 -4.65 -8.92 12.61
C ALA A 13 -5.81 -9.61 13.37
N LEU A 14 -5.58 -10.00 14.62
CA LEU A 14 -6.60 -10.57 15.52
C LEU A 14 -7.48 -9.49 16.19
N GLY A 15 -7.05 -8.22 16.17
CA GLY A 15 -7.73 -7.11 16.84
C GLY A 15 -7.36 -6.92 18.32
N ASP A 16 -6.39 -7.68 18.82
CA ASP A 16 -5.87 -7.57 20.19
C ASP A 16 -5.00 -6.31 20.38
N GLU A 17 -4.39 -5.83 19.28
CA GLU A 17 -3.56 -4.63 19.24
C GLU A 17 -4.07 -3.64 18.19
N PRO A 18 -3.90 -2.32 18.41
CA PRO A 18 -4.28 -1.34 17.40
C PRO A 18 -3.30 -1.33 16.22
N CYS A 19 -3.86 -1.14 15.02
CA CYS A 19 -3.12 -0.81 13.80
C CYS A 19 -2.44 0.55 13.94
N ASP A 20 -1.42 0.81 13.12
CA ASP A 20 -0.83 2.15 13.07
C ASP A 20 -1.80 3.13 12.37
N ILE A 21 -2.44 2.68 11.29
CA ILE A 21 -3.52 3.41 10.62
C ILE A 21 -4.62 2.45 10.16
N VAL A 22 -5.87 2.90 10.23
CA VAL A 22 -7.03 2.24 9.62
C VAL A 22 -7.65 3.16 8.59
N PHE A 23 -7.90 2.63 7.40
CA PHE A 23 -8.65 3.33 6.36
C PHE A 23 -10.10 2.86 6.39
N ARG A 24 -11.03 3.80 6.56
CA ARG A 24 -12.47 3.56 6.65
C ARG A 24 -13.15 3.81 5.30
N ASN A 25 -14.22 3.07 5.03
CA ASN A 25 -15.08 3.21 3.85
C ASN A 25 -14.31 3.20 2.51
N ALA A 26 -13.35 2.30 2.36
CA ALA A 26 -12.56 2.18 1.13
C ALA A 26 -13.28 1.30 0.11
N ASN A 27 -13.33 1.71 -1.15
CA ASN A 27 -13.78 0.85 -2.23
C ASN A 27 -12.55 0.17 -2.85
N VAL A 28 -12.18 -1.00 -2.33
CA VAL A 28 -10.93 -1.69 -2.65
C VAL A 28 -11.13 -2.61 -3.86
N PHE A 29 -10.25 -2.49 -4.86
CA PHE A 29 -10.21 -3.41 -5.99
C PHE A 29 -9.47 -4.69 -5.63
N ASN A 30 -10.10 -5.83 -5.87
CA ASN A 30 -9.48 -7.14 -5.78
C ASN A 30 -9.03 -7.58 -7.18
N PRO A 31 -7.72 -7.55 -7.49
CA PRO A 31 -7.23 -7.92 -8.82
C PRO A 31 -7.32 -9.42 -9.12
N PHE A 32 -7.52 -10.27 -8.10
CA PHE A 32 -7.70 -11.71 -8.31
C PHE A 32 -9.10 -12.04 -8.81
N SER A 33 -10.13 -11.45 -8.21
CA SER A 33 -11.53 -11.64 -8.61
C SER A 33 -12.04 -10.60 -9.62
N CYS A 34 -11.27 -9.55 -9.87
CA CYS A 34 -11.65 -8.39 -10.69
C CYS A 34 -12.92 -7.68 -10.19
N THR A 35 -13.11 -7.62 -8.88
CA THR A 35 -14.29 -7.00 -8.25
C THR A 35 -13.91 -5.85 -7.33
N TRP A 36 -14.88 -4.99 -7.05
CA TRP A 36 -14.78 -3.90 -6.09
C TRP A 36 -15.51 -4.27 -4.80
N GLU A 37 -14.90 -3.99 -3.65
CA GLU A 37 -15.46 -4.30 -2.33
C GLU A 37 -15.38 -3.06 -1.42
N LEU A 38 -16.52 -2.63 -0.89
CA LEU A 38 -16.56 -1.58 0.13
C LEU A 38 -16.19 -2.19 1.49
N CYS A 39 -15.07 -1.76 2.05
CA CYS A 39 -14.55 -2.29 3.31
C CYS A 39 -13.60 -1.31 4.01
N ASP A 40 -13.33 -1.61 5.28
CA ASP A 40 -12.24 -1.01 6.03
C ASP A 40 -11.02 -1.93 5.96
N PHE A 41 -9.82 -1.36 6.05
CA PHE A 41 -8.59 -2.14 6.15
C PHE A 41 -7.55 -1.47 7.06
N GLY A 42 -6.77 -2.30 7.77
CA GLY A 42 -5.73 -1.86 8.69
C GLY A 42 -4.33 -1.99 8.10
N VAL A 43 -3.43 -1.11 8.53
CA VAL A 43 -1.99 -1.17 8.22
C VAL A 43 -1.18 -1.11 9.51
N LYS A 44 -0.21 -2.01 9.62
CA LYS A 44 0.72 -2.13 10.75
C LYS A 44 2.13 -2.36 10.23
N ASP A 45 3.10 -1.55 10.66
CA ASP A 45 4.51 -1.66 10.24
C ASP A 45 4.71 -1.75 8.71
N GLY A 46 3.93 -0.97 7.96
CA GLY A 46 3.97 -0.94 6.48
C GLY A 46 3.30 -2.14 5.80
N ILE A 47 2.64 -3.03 6.55
CA ILE A 47 1.94 -4.20 6.02
C ILE A 47 0.43 -4.02 6.17
N VAL A 48 -0.31 -4.27 5.09
CA VAL A 48 -1.78 -4.37 5.15
C VAL A 48 -2.14 -5.67 5.87
N ILE A 49 -2.73 -5.56 7.06
CA ILE A 49 -3.02 -6.73 7.91
C ILE A 49 -4.28 -7.49 7.47
N GLY A 50 -5.19 -6.81 6.76
CA GLY A 50 -6.43 -7.40 6.29
C GLY A 50 -7.55 -6.38 6.15
N LYS A 51 -8.68 -6.86 5.64
CA LYS A 51 -9.97 -6.16 5.65
C LYS A 51 -10.74 -6.56 6.90
N GLY A 52 -11.40 -5.62 7.55
CA GLY A 52 -12.17 -5.92 8.76
C GLY A 52 -12.36 -4.71 9.64
N ASP A 53 -13.05 -4.93 10.76
CA ASP A 53 -13.21 -3.90 11.78
C ASP A 53 -11.99 -3.89 12.71
N TYR A 54 -11.06 -3.00 12.40
CA TYR A 54 -9.84 -2.79 13.19
C TYR A 54 -9.91 -1.46 13.95
N LYS A 55 -9.08 -1.31 14.97
CA LYS A 55 -8.85 -0.01 15.64
C LYS A 55 -7.49 0.52 15.24
N GLY A 56 -7.42 1.77 14.81
CA GLY A 56 -6.16 2.44 14.45
C GLY A 56 -5.70 3.40 15.53
N LYS A 57 -4.38 3.61 15.64
CA LYS A 57 -3.84 4.81 16.30
C LYS A 57 -4.26 6.07 15.54
N GLU A 58 -4.27 5.97 14.21
CA GLU A 58 -4.84 6.94 13.30
C GLU A 58 -5.97 6.28 12.49
N GLU A 59 -7.04 7.02 12.23
CA GLU A 59 -8.13 6.56 11.37
C GLU A 59 -8.44 7.62 10.33
N THR A 60 -8.55 7.20 9.06
CA THR A 60 -8.86 8.08 7.94
C THR A 60 -10.05 7.55 7.18
N ASP A 61 -11.10 8.35 7.08
CA ASP A 61 -12.25 8.05 6.22
C ASP A 61 -11.94 8.39 4.76
N LEU A 62 -12.06 7.41 3.88
CA LEU A 62 -11.85 7.57 2.44
C LEU A 62 -13.14 7.89 1.68
N GLY A 63 -14.30 7.93 2.34
CA GLY A 63 -15.56 8.39 1.73
C GLY A 63 -15.98 7.61 0.48
N GLY A 64 -15.65 6.32 0.40
CA GLY A 64 -15.93 5.48 -0.77
C GLY A 64 -14.90 5.60 -1.91
N ALA A 65 -13.75 6.26 -1.68
CA ALA A 65 -12.71 6.38 -2.70
C ALA A 65 -12.22 5.01 -3.19
N LYS A 66 -11.85 4.97 -4.47
CA LYS A 66 -11.29 3.77 -5.11
C LYS A 66 -9.87 3.55 -4.64
N VAL A 67 -9.59 2.37 -4.12
CA VAL A 67 -8.27 1.95 -3.65
C VAL A 67 -7.81 0.76 -4.48
N ILE A 68 -6.59 0.86 -5.00
CA ILE A 68 -5.90 -0.20 -5.73
C ILE A 68 -4.52 -0.43 -5.12
N PRO A 69 -3.89 -1.59 -5.35
CA PRO A 69 -2.47 -1.76 -5.08
C PRO A 69 -1.65 -0.70 -5.81
N GLY A 70 -0.53 -0.29 -5.21
CA GLY A 70 0.44 0.56 -5.89
C GLY A 70 0.87 -0.06 -7.22
N LEU A 71 0.98 0.77 -8.26
CA LEU A 71 1.29 0.28 -9.60
C LEU A 71 2.75 -0.16 -9.68
N ILE A 72 2.98 -1.17 -10.53
CA ILE A 72 4.30 -1.71 -10.84
C ILE A 72 4.59 -1.46 -12.32
N GLU A 73 5.62 -0.68 -12.61
CA GLU A 73 6.12 -0.49 -13.97
C GLU A 73 7.14 -1.58 -14.27
N ALA A 74 6.76 -2.49 -15.17
CA ALA A 74 7.47 -3.75 -15.37
C ALA A 74 8.83 -3.62 -16.07
N HIS A 75 9.08 -2.51 -16.75
CA HIS A 75 10.34 -2.26 -17.45
C HIS A 75 10.47 -0.77 -17.76
N VAL A 76 11.57 -0.15 -17.35
CA VAL A 76 11.89 1.25 -17.67
C VAL A 76 13.40 1.48 -17.73
N HIS A 77 13.81 2.50 -18.48
CA HIS A 77 15.13 3.10 -18.43
C HIS A 77 14.96 4.49 -17.82
N ILE A 78 15.45 4.70 -16.60
CA ILE A 78 15.29 5.99 -15.90
C ILE A 78 16.07 7.07 -16.65
N GLU A 79 17.19 6.70 -17.24
CA GLU A 79 18.11 7.51 -18.03
C GLU A 79 17.41 8.19 -19.22
N SER A 80 16.48 7.50 -19.87
CA SER A 80 15.70 8.06 -20.99
C SER A 80 14.80 9.23 -20.56
N SER A 81 14.50 9.36 -19.26
CA SER A 81 13.77 10.51 -18.72
C SER A 81 14.63 11.77 -18.54
N LEU A 82 15.96 11.64 -18.67
CA LEU A 82 16.95 12.69 -18.38
C LEU A 82 16.87 13.22 -16.93
N LEU A 83 16.32 12.43 -16.01
CA LEU A 83 16.23 12.75 -14.58
C LEU A 83 17.16 11.86 -13.76
N THR A 84 17.48 12.33 -12.56
CA THR A 84 18.05 11.46 -11.53
C THR A 84 16.97 10.50 -11.01
N PRO A 85 17.34 9.32 -10.46
CA PRO A 85 16.36 8.39 -9.88
C PRO A 85 15.44 9.03 -8.82
N ALA A 86 15.97 9.96 -8.02
CA ALA A 86 15.18 10.67 -7.01
C ALA A 86 14.10 11.57 -7.63
N GLU A 87 14.45 12.32 -8.69
CA GLU A 87 13.49 13.19 -9.38
C GLU A 87 12.48 12.39 -10.21
N TYR A 88 12.93 11.30 -10.83
CA TYR A 88 12.05 10.37 -11.52
C TYR A 88 11.00 9.81 -10.54
N ALA A 89 11.43 9.24 -9.40
CA ALA A 89 10.54 8.72 -8.36
C ALA A 89 9.53 9.77 -7.86
N ARG A 90 9.97 11.01 -7.63
CA ARG A 90 9.11 12.12 -7.18
C ARG A 90 7.97 12.41 -8.15
N VAL A 91 8.21 12.24 -9.45
CA VAL A 91 7.20 12.46 -10.50
C VAL A 91 6.25 11.28 -10.59
N ILE A 92 6.77 10.06 -10.75
CA ILE A 92 5.93 8.88 -11.01
C ILE A 92 5.09 8.45 -9.81
N LEU A 93 5.53 8.75 -8.58
CA LEU A 93 4.77 8.45 -7.37
C LEU A 93 3.41 9.17 -7.36
N LYS A 94 3.33 10.36 -7.98
CA LYS A 94 2.06 11.11 -8.13
C LYS A 94 1.07 10.43 -9.07
N CYS A 95 1.56 9.53 -9.92
CA CYS A 95 0.76 8.72 -10.83
C CYS A 95 0.38 7.35 -10.21
N GLY A 96 0.73 7.10 -8.95
CA GLY A 96 0.43 5.86 -8.24
C GLY A 96 1.41 4.72 -8.48
N VAL A 97 2.52 4.97 -9.19
CA VAL A 97 3.61 3.98 -9.36
C VAL A 97 4.45 3.94 -8.09
N THR A 98 4.55 2.75 -7.51
CA THR A 98 5.29 2.53 -6.25
C THR A 98 6.52 1.64 -6.43
N THR A 99 6.59 0.92 -7.55
CA THR A 99 7.71 0.03 -7.89
C THR A 99 8.00 0.12 -9.38
N VAL A 100 9.27 0.15 -9.73
CA VAL A 100 9.74 0.10 -11.12
C VAL A 100 10.82 -0.97 -11.27
N ILE A 101 10.86 -1.63 -12.41
CA ILE A 101 11.95 -2.51 -12.80
C ILE A 101 12.83 -1.73 -13.78
N ALA A 102 13.89 -1.15 -13.25
CA ALA A 102 14.79 -0.30 -14.03
C ALA A 102 15.98 -1.11 -14.55
N ASP A 103 16.23 -1.04 -15.86
CA ASP A 103 17.39 -1.63 -16.52
C ASP A 103 18.40 -0.53 -16.89
N PRO A 104 19.50 -0.37 -16.13
CA PRO A 104 20.38 0.78 -16.25
C PRO A 104 21.48 0.55 -17.31
N HIS A 105 21.08 0.45 -18.57
CA HIS A 105 21.98 0.10 -19.68
C HIS A 105 22.36 1.25 -20.61
N GLU A 106 21.78 2.43 -20.39
CA GLU A 106 22.15 3.66 -21.10
C GLU A 106 23.44 4.25 -20.53
#